data_AF-A0A0D3LI32-F1
#
_entry.id   AF-A0A0D3LI32-F1
#
_cell.length_a   1.000
_cell.length_b   1.000
_cell.length_c   1.000
_cell.angle_alpha   90.00
_cell.angle_beta   90.00
_cell.angle_gamma   90.00
#
_symmetry.space_group_name_H-M   'P 1'
#
loop_
_entity.id
_entity.type
_entity.pdbx_description
1 polymer ?
#
loop_
_entity_poly.entity_id
_entity_poly.type
_entity_poly.pdbx_seq_one_letter_code
_entity_poly.pdbx_strand_id
1 'polypeptide(L)'
;MLSGCVIKSYQNKEISFSTGLAAGFLASYFNCLAFVKMTFKEVYSRILPLWGEKIEFSDAVILEPKKPYTNKKSGLAAEEKEHFYSRMISSQWNAIEEAVEDEDEWGKLMVWTMYQVFHQHARKKFEQNQFSLSPKEIDKKEIEEQYFRNLKEDGWEDQFANYERSIE
;
A
#
# COMPACT_ATOMS: atom_id res chain seq x y z
N MET A 1 -20.86 5.31 -8.18
CA MET A 1 -20.58 6.06 -6.94
C MET A 1 -19.08 5.96 -6.78
N LEU A 2 -18.40 7.10 -6.89
CA LEU A 2 -16.95 7.17 -6.71
C LEU A 2 -16.68 6.78 -5.26
N SER A 3 -16.03 5.64 -5.04
CA SER A 3 -15.31 5.40 -3.80
C SER A 3 -14.20 6.43 -3.77
N GLY A 4 -14.51 7.62 -3.23
CA GLY A 4 -13.50 8.49 -2.68
C GLY A 4 -12.76 7.62 -1.68
N CYS A 5 -11.54 7.22 -2.04
CA CYS A 5 -10.62 6.56 -1.14
C CYS A 5 -10.35 7.60 -0.05
N VAL A 6 -11.10 7.48 1.05
CA VAL A 6 -10.89 8.27 2.25
C VAL A 6 -9.55 7.78 2.77
N ILE A 7 -8.49 8.50 2.40
CA ILE A 7 -7.23 8.49 3.13
C ILE A 7 -7.62 8.85 4.55
N LYS A 8 -7.71 7.85 5.43
CA LYS A 8 -7.83 8.10 6.86
C LYS A 8 -6.52 8.78 7.24
N SER A 9 -6.55 10.10 7.39
CA SER A 9 -5.49 10.82 8.06
C SER A 9 -5.34 10.19 9.44
N TYR A 10 -4.24 9.49 9.66
CA TYR A 10 -3.86 8.97 10.97
C TYR A 10 -3.56 10.18 11.86
N GLN A 11 -4.59 10.68 12.54
CA GLN A 11 -4.42 11.75 13.52
C GLN A 11 -3.85 11.16 14.81
N ASN A 12 -2.60 11.51 15.06
CA ASN A 12 -1.85 11.21 16.27
C ASN A 12 -2.63 11.72 17.49
N LYS A 13 -3.08 10.80 18.35
CA LYS A 13 -3.86 11.12 19.54
C LYS A 13 -2.88 11.61 20.61
N GLU A 14 -2.84 12.93 20.85
CA GLU A 14 -2.01 13.52 21.90
C GLU A 14 -2.38 12.92 23.27
N ILE A 15 -1.49 12.09 23.82
CA ILE A 15 -1.61 11.57 25.18
C ILE A 15 -1.05 12.64 26.12
N SER A 16 -1.94 13.30 26.86
CA SER A 16 -1.57 14.23 27.92
C SER A 16 -1.10 13.45 29.16
N PHE A 17 0.21 13.40 29.39
CA PHE A 17 0.79 12.85 30.62
C PHE A 17 0.79 13.90 31.73
N SER A 18 0.04 13.61 32.79
CA SER A 18 0.02 14.34 34.06
C SER A 18 1.36 14.16 34.77
N THR A 19 2.07 15.27 35.00
CA THR A 19 3.35 15.33 35.69
C THR A 19 3.17 15.14 37.20
N GLY A 20 3.47 13.95 37.69
CA GLY A 20 3.64 13.63 39.11
C GLY A 20 5.07 13.16 39.40
N LEU A 21 5.75 13.87 40.30
CA LEU A 21 7.13 13.65 40.74
C LEU A 21 7.50 12.17 41.03
N ALA A 22 8.62 11.72 40.45
CA ALA A 22 9.53 10.78 41.11
C ALA A 22 10.95 10.94 40.52
N ALA A 23 11.71 11.85 41.12
CA ALA A 23 13.14 12.01 40.85
C ALA A 23 13.91 10.90 41.58
N GLY A 24 14.69 10.12 40.82
CA GLY A 24 15.77 9.30 41.34
C GLY A 24 15.65 7.81 41.05
N PHE A 25 15.82 7.39 39.79
CA PHE A 25 16.39 6.08 39.39
C PHE A 25 16.44 6.02 37.84
N LEU A 26 17.24 6.86 37.17
CA LEU A 26 17.26 6.93 35.69
C LEU A 26 18.69 7.01 35.12
N ALA A 27 19.50 5.98 35.36
CA ALA A 27 20.82 5.86 34.72
C ALA A 27 21.17 4.42 34.34
N SER A 28 20.22 3.67 33.73
CA SER A 28 20.54 2.37 33.10
C SER A 28 19.50 1.85 32.09
N TYR A 29 18.60 2.70 31.58
CA TYR A 29 17.62 2.29 30.55
C TYR A 29 17.72 3.07 29.24
N PHE A 30 18.86 3.72 28.98
CA PHE A 30 19.25 4.06 27.61
C PHE A 30 19.88 2.82 26.94
N ASN A 31 19.14 1.72 26.93
CA ASN A 31 19.44 0.63 26.03
C ASN A 31 19.17 1.14 24.62
N CYS A 32 20.25 1.51 23.94
CA CYS A 32 20.50 1.24 22.53
C CYS A 32 19.23 0.82 21.76
N LEU A 33 18.36 1.78 21.45
CA LEU A 33 17.39 1.64 20.37
C LEU A 33 18.23 1.63 19.09
N ALA A 34 18.81 0.45 18.79
CA ALA A 34 19.28 0.17 17.46
C ALA A 34 18.06 0.33 16.57
N PHE A 35 17.98 1.46 15.87
CA PHE A 35 16.99 1.68 14.84
C PHE A 35 17.11 0.51 13.87
N VAL A 36 16.15 -0.41 13.93
CA VAL A 36 16.11 -1.57 13.05
C VAL A 36 15.76 -1.01 11.68
N LYS A 37 16.76 -0.93 10.81
CA LYS A 37 16.53 -0.59 9.41
C LYS A 37 15.70 -1.70 8.79
N MET A 38 14.64 -1.31 8.08
CA MET A 38 13.79 -2.25 7.37
C MET A 38 14.16 -2.27 5.89
N THR A 39 14.29 -3.48 5.34
CA THR A 39 14.57 -3.68 3.92
C THR A 39 13.32 -4.09 3.16
N PHE A 40 13.26 -3.78 1.86
CA PHE A 40 12.19 -4.24 0.98
C PHE A 40 12.01 -5.76 1.01
N LYS A 41 13.13 -6.49 0.98
CA LYS A 41 13.15 -7.95 0.91
C LYS A 41 12.44 -8.60 2.11
N GLU A 42 12.67 -8.09 3.31
CA GLU A 42 12.04 -8.59 4.53
C GLU A 42 10.52 -8.43 4.47
N VAL A 43 10.05 -7.22 4.22
CA VAL A 43 8.61 -6.91 4.15
C VAL A 43 7.95 -7.69 3.00
N TYR A 44 8.56 -7.69 1.81
CA TYR A 44 8.08 -8.40 0.64
C TYR A 44 7.94 -9.91 0.89
N SER A 45 8.95 -10.53 1.49
CA SER A 45 8.96 -11.98 1.75
C SER A 45 7.86 -12.42 2.73
N ARG A 46 7.47 -11.55 3.66
CA ARG A 46 6.39 -11.78 4.62
C ARG A 46 5.01 -11.61 3.99
N ILE A 47 4.83 -10.58 3.15
CA ILE A 47 3.52 -10.22 2.60
C ILE A 47 3.16 -11.01 1.34
N LEU A 48 4.13 -11.33 0.46
CA LEU A 48 3.85 -12.04 -0.80
C LEU A 48 3.06 -13.35 -0.61
N PRO A 49 3.39 -14.23 0.35
CA PRO A 49 2.65 -15.49 0.54
C PRO A 49 1.16 -15.30 0.87
N LEU A 50 0.78 -14.16 1.47
CA LEU A 50 -0.62 -13.86 1.81
C LEU A 50 -1.50 -13.67 0.57
N TRP A 51 -0.90 -13.31 -0.57
CA TRP A 51 -1.58 -13.21 -1.86
C TRP A 51 -1.84 -14.57 -2.53
N GLY A 52 -1.33 -15.66 -1.97
CA GLY A 52 -1.47 -17.00 -2.52
C GLY A 52 -0.72 -17.18 -3.85
N GLU A 53 -1.00 -18.30 -4.53
CA GLU A 53 -0.33 -18.66 -5.79
C GLU A 53 -0.99 -18.03 -7.02
N LYS A 54 -2.27 -17.67 -6.91
CA LYS A 54 -3.09 -17.20 -8.01
C LYS A 54 -4.09 -16.15 -7.51
N ILE A 55 -4.15 -15.03 -8.23
CA ILE A 55 -5.16 -13.98 -8.06
C ILE A 55 -6.14 -14.11 -9.22
N GLU A 56 -7.41 -14.32 -8.90
CA GLU A 56 -8.49 -14.45 -9.89
C GLU A 56 -9.26 -13.14 -10.02
N PHE A 57 -9.64 -12.82 -11.26
CA PHE A 57 -10.39 -11.61 -11.60
C PHE A 57 -11.31 -11.85 -12.79
N SER A 58 -11.95 -13.03 -12.83
CA SER A 58 -12.96 -13.38 -13.83
C SER A 58 -14.22 -12.53 -13.74
N ASP A 59 -14.44 -11.86 -12.61
CA ASP A 59 -15.53 -10.93 -12.37
C ASP A 59 -15.21 -9.49 -12.82
N ALA A 60 -14.04 -9.28 -13.41
CA ALA A 60 -13.58 -7.95 -13.74
C ALA A 60 -14.44 -7.29 -14.84
N VAL A 61 -14.59 -5.97 -14.71
CA VAL A 61 -15.31 -5.13 -15.65
C VAL A 61 -14.52 -3.86 -15.94
N ILE A 62 -14.60 -3.38 -17.18
CA ILE A 62 -14.13 -2.04 -17.55
C ILE A 62 -15.35 -1.11 -17.50
N LEU A 63 -15.33 -0.16 -16.58
CA LEU A 63 -16.37 0.83 -16.40
C LEU A 63 -16.07 2.04 -17.27
N GLU A 64 -16.97 2.30 -18.23
CA GLU A 64 -16.98 3.54 -18.99
C GLU A 64 -17.39 4.71 -18.08
N PRO A 65 -16.68 5.85 -18.14
CA PRO A 65 -17.05 7.03 -17.39
C PRO A 65 -18.42 7.55 -17.87
N LYS A 66 -19.35 7.75 -16.92
CA LYS A 66 -20.74 8.10 -17.26
C LYS A 66 -20.91 9.52 -17.84
N LYS A 67 -19.96 10.44 -17.60
CA LYS A 67 -19.99 11.84 -18.09
C LYS A 67 -18.59 12.46 -18.05
N PRO A 68 -18.23 13.31 -19.03
CA PRO A 68 -16.97 14.05 -19.04
C PRO A 68 -16.90 14.98 -17.84
N TYR A 69 -15.96 14.70 -16.94
CA TYR A 69 -15.63 15.61 -15.86
C TYR A 69 -14.87 16.80 -16.45
N THR A 70 -15.57 17.92 -16.63
CA THR A 70 -14.91 19.19 -16.92
C THR A 70 -14.30 19.72 -15.62
N ASN A 71 -12.98 19.56 -15.47
CA ASN A 71 -12.27 20.24 -14.39
C ASN A 71 -12.31 21.75 -14.65
N LYS A 72 -13.21 22.44 -13.95
CA LYS A 72 -13.45 23.89 -14.11
C LYS A 72 -12.20 24.74 -13.87
N LYS A 73 -11.16 24.22 -13.20
CA LYS A 73 -9.92 24.96 -12.92
C LYS A 73 -8.89 24.88 -14.04
N SER A 74 -8.82 23.79 -14.80
CA SER A 74 -7.77 23.59 -15.79
C SER A 74 -8.19 23.93 -17.22
N GLY A 75 -9.49 24.00 -17.53
CA GLY A 75 -9.99 24.23 -18.90
C GLY A 75 -9.65 23.11 -19.91
N LEU A 76 -8.74 22.22 -19.55
CA LEU A 76 -8.37 21.01 -20.25
C LEU A 76 -9.36 19.90 -19.91
N ALA A 77 -9.91 19.27 -20.95
CA ALA A 77 -10.67 18.04 -20.81
C ALA A 77 -9.75 17.00 -20.14
N ALA A 78 -10.12 16.52 -18.95
CA ALA A 78 -9.44 15.39 -18.35
C ALA A 78 -9.69 14.19 -19.27
N GLU A 79 -8.63 13.51 -19.71
CA GLU A 79 -8.77 12.25 -20.42
C GLU A 79 -9.61 11.31 -19.55
N GLU A 80 -10.78 10.94 -20.06
CA GLU A 80 -11.68 9.98 -19.46
C GLU A 80 -11.01 8.61 -19.46
N LYS A 81 -10.28 8.29 -18.39
CA LYS A 81 -9.65 6.98 -18.26
C LYS A 81 -10.68 5.97 -17.81
N GLU A 82 -10.92 4.97 -18.65
CA GLU A 82 -11.65 3.76 -18.30
C GLU A 82 -11.17 3.17 -16.97
N HIS A 83 -12.11 2.77 -16.12
CA HIS A 83 -11.81 2.21 -14.81
C HIS A 83 -11.95 0.69 -14.82
N PHE A 84 -10.83 0.00 -14.62
CA PHE A 84 -10.83 -1.44 -14.35
C PHE A 84 -11.29 -1.68 -12.90
N TYR A 85 -12.20 -2.63 -12.70
CA TYR A 85 -12.69 -3.02 -11.38
C TYR A 85 -12.89 -4.54 -11.32
N SER A 86 -12.46 -5.17 -10.22
CA SER A 86 -12.74 -6.57 -9.88
C SER A 86 -13.06 -6.66 -8.40
N ARG A 87 -14.22 -7.23 -8.06
CA ARG A 87 -14.61 -7.46 -6.67
C ARG A 87 -13.74 -8.56 -6.05
N MET A 88 -13.32 -9.57 -6.82
CA MET A 88 -12.44 -10.64 -6.35
C MET A 88 -11.08 -10.07 -5.87
N ILE A 89 -10.42 -9.23 -6.67
CA ILE A 89 -9.16 -8.60 -6.26
C ILE A 89 -9.37 -7.73 -5.01
N SER A 90 -10.40 -6.88 -5.01
CA SER A 90 -10.68 -6.01 -3.85
C SER A 90 -10.98 -6.82 -2.58
N SER A 91 -11.72 -7.93 -2.70
CA SER A 91 -12.01 -8.81 -1.56
C SER A 91 -10.74 -9.49 -1.03
N GLN A 92 -9.85 -9.91 -1.92
CA GLN A 92 -8.58 -10.52 -1.53
C GLN A 92 -7.66 -9.50 -0.85
N TRP A 93 -7.57 -8.28 -1.39
CA TRP A 93 -6.84 -7.19 -0.76
C TRP A 93 -7.34 -6.91 0.67
N ASN A 94 -8.66 -6.75 0.85
CA ASN A 94 -9.24 -6.52 2.18
C ASN A 94 -8.89 -7.63 3.18
N ALA A 95 -8.95 -8.90 2.73
CA ALA A 95 -8.63 -10.04 3.59
C ALA A 95 -7.14 -10.06 4.01
N ILE A 96 -6.24 -9.65 3.11
CA ILE A 96 -4.81 -9.57 3.41
C ILE A 96 -4.52 -8.37 4.31
N GLU A 97 -5.17 -7.23 4.08
CA GLU A 97 -5.06 -6.04 4.93
C GLU A 97 -5.51 -6.36 6.36
N GLU A 98 -6.61 -7.10 6.55
CA GLU A 98 -7.09 -7.55 7.86
C GLU A 98 -6.14 -8.58 8.53
N ALA A 99 -5.39 -9.35 7.74
CA ALA A 99 -4.42 -10.31 8.25
C ALA A 99 -3.09 -9.66 8.72
N VAL A 100 -2.82 -8.42 8.31
CA VAL A 100 -1.65 -7.65 8.76
C VAL A 100 -2.00 -6.91 10.04
N GLU A 101 -1.13 -7.03 11.05
CA GLU A 101 -1.32 -6.38 12.35
C GLU A 101 -1.49 -4.87 12.22
N ASP A 102 -2.26 -4.26 13.11
CA ASP A 102 -2.61 -2.86 12.98
C ASP A 102 -1.39 -1.93 13.13
N GLU A 103 -0.41 -2.38 13.91
CA GLU A 103 0.87 -1.74 14.18
C GLU A 103 1.92 -1.98 13.08
N ASP A 104 1.67 -2.90 12.14
CA ASP A 104 2.60 -3.22 11.05
C ASP A 104 2.43 -2.30 9.83
N GLU A 105 2.84 -1.04 10.02
CA GLU A 105 2.77 0.00 8.99
C GLU A 105 3.52 -0.37 7.71
N TRP A 106 4.68 -1.03 7.83
CA TRP A 106 5.48 -1.51 6.70
C TRP A 106 4.73 -2.55 5.88
N GLY A 107 4.09 -3.51 6.56
CA GLY A 107 3.26 -4.53 5.94
C GLY A 107 2.07 -3.93 5.22
N LYS A 108 1.35 -2.99 5.86
CA LYS A 108 0.20 -2.29 5.27
C LYS A 108 0.59 -1.53 3.99
N LEU A 109 1.71 -0.81 4.03
CA LEU A 109 2.21 -0.13 2.83
C LEU A 109 2.53 -1.12 1.70
N MET A 110 3.12 -2.28 2.03
CA MET A 110 3.47 -3.29 1.04
C MET A 110 2.22 -3.93 0.43
N VAL A 111 1.20 -4.21 1.24
CA VAL A 111 -0.10 -4.70 0.76
C VAL A 111 -0.71 -3.71 -0.22
N TRP A 112 -0.70 -2.42 0.12
CA TRP A 112 -1.18 -1.36 -0.78
C TRP A 112 -0.38 -1.30 -2.09
N THR A 113 0.95 -1.34 -2.01
CA THR A 113 1.83 -1.36 -3.18
C THR A 113 1.54 -2.57 -4.08
N MET A 114 1.47 -3.77 -3.51
CA MET A 114 1.16 -4.99 -4.26
C MET A 114 -0.22 -4.91 -4.91
N TYR A 115 -1.23 -4.40 -4.19
CA TYR A 115 -2.56 -4.17 -4.76
C TYR A 115 -2.50 -3.28 -6.00
N GLN A 116 -1.80 -2.13 -5.92
CA GLN A 116 -1.67 -1.21 -7.06
C GLN A 116 -1.01 -1.89 -8.28
N VAL A 117 0.10 -2.60 -8.06
CA VAL A 117 0.83 -3.28 -9.14
C VAL A 117 0.01 -4.44 -9.72
N PHE A 118 -0.54 -5.31 -8.87
CA PHE A 118 -1.36 -6.44 -9.31
C PHE A 118 -2.62 -5.99 -10.04
N HIS A 119 -3.25 -4.89 -9.62
CA HIS A 119 -4.40 -4.33 -10.31
C HIS A 119 -4.05 -3.82 -11.73
N GLN A 120 -2.87 -3.22 -11.91
CA GLN A 120 -2.38 -2.81 -13.23
C GLN A 120 -2.12 -4.02 -14.13
N HIS A 121 -1.50 -5.08 -13.60
CA HIS A 121 -1.25 -6.32 -14.35
C HIS A 121 -2.52 -7.10 -14.65
N ALA A 122 -3.47 -7.16 -13.71
CA ALA A 122 -4.77 -7.76 -13.90
C ALA A 122 -5.53 -7.09 -15.05
N ARG A 123 -5.51 -5.76 -15.13
CA ARG A 123 -6.07 -5.02 -16.27
C ARG A 123 -5.46 -5.47 -17.60
N LYS A 124 -4.13 -5.48 -17.70
CA LYS A 124 -3.42 -5.89 -18.93
C LYS A 124 -3.78 -7.33 -19.34
N LYS A 125 -3.84 -8.26 -18.37
CA LYS A 125 -4.23 -9.66 -18.62
C LYS A 125 -5.70 -9.78 -19.03
N PHE A 126 -6.59 -9.00 -18.41
CA PHE A 126 -8.00 -8.96 -18.76
C PHE A 126 -8.22 -8.50 -20.21
N GLU A 127 -7.52 -7.46 -20.65
CA GLU A 127 -7.52 -7.00 -22.05
C GLU A 127 -7.03 -8.08 -23.04
N GLN A 128 -6.25 -9.06 -22.55
CA GLN A 128 -5.77 -10.22 -23.30
C GLN A 128 -6.67 -11.47 -23.15
N ASN A 129 -7.87 -11.34 -22.59
CA ASN A 129 -8.78 -12.45 -22.25
C ASN A 129 -8.18 -13.49 -21.27
N GLN A 130 -7.27 -13.06 -20.40
CA GLN A 130 -6.75 -13.85 -19.29
C GLN A 130 -7.38 -13.33 -17.98
N PHE A 131 -7.92 -14.22 -17.16
CA PHE A 131 -8.70 -13.86 -15.96
C PHE A 131 -8.02 -14.22 -14.64
N SER A 132 -6.70 -14.47 -14.70
CA SER A 132 -5.90 -14.74 -13.52
C SER A 132 -4.45 -14.34 -13.71
N LEU A 133 -3.77 -14.02 -12.61
CA LEU A 133 -2.33 -13.75 -12.58
C LEU A 133 -1.69 -14.47 -11.40
N SER A 134 -0.41 -14.82 -11.54
CA SER A 134 0.40 -15.35 -10.45
C SER A 134 1.25 -14.20 -9.87
N PRO A 135 1.16 -13.90 -8.56
CA PRO A 135 1.99 -12.87 -7.93
C PRO A 135 3.50 -13.08 -8.14
N LYS A 136 3.94 -14.34 -8.28
CA LYS A 136 5.33 -14.72 -8.48
C LYS A 136 5.87 -14.40 -9.88
N GLU A 137 4.99 -14.17 -10.87
CA GLU A 137 5.36 -13.78 -12.23
C GLU A 137 5.67 -12.28 -12.35
N ILE A 138 5.26 -11.49 -11.36
CA ILE A 138 5.42 -10.03 -11.38
C ILE A 138 6.85 -9.67 -11.00
N ASP A 139 7.46 -8.77 -11.76
CA ASP A 139 8.84 -8.32 -11.52
C ASP A 139 8.96 -7.69 -10.13
N LYS A 140 9.81 -8.27 -9.30
CA LYS A 140 10.10 -7.79 -7.94
C LYS A 140 10.57 -6.33 -7.97
N LYS A 141 11.33 -5.93 -9.01
CA LYS A 141 11.84 -4.56 -9.16
C LYS A 141 10.71 -3.56 -9.37
N GLU A 142 9.68 -3.91 -10.14
CA GLU A 142 8.51 -3.06 -10.35
C GLU A 142 7.77 -2.80 -9.02
N ILE A 143 7.65 -3.83 -8.18
CA ILE A 143 7.03 -3.72 -6.85
C ILE A 143 7.89 -2.84 -5.93
N GLU A 144 9.22 -3.00 -5.91
CA GLU A 144 10.11 -2.15 -5.11
C GLU A 144 10.06 -0.68 -5.57
N GLU A 145 10.04 -0.43 -6.87
CA GLU A 145 9.93 0.93 -7.41
C GLU A 145 8.59 1.60 -7.05
N GLN A 146 7.49 0.85 -7.07
CA GLN A 146 6.20 1.35 -6.58
C GLN A 146 6.22 1.55 -5.05
N TYR A 147 6.83 0.63 -4.30
CA TYR A 147 6.97 0.73 -2.84
C TYR A 147 7.72 2.01 -2.44
N PHE A 148 8.87 2.24 -3.08
CA PHE A 148 9.70 3.41 -2.85
C PHE A 148 9.02 4.72 -3.26
N ARG A 149 8.13 4.69 -4.26
CA ARG A 149 7.29 5.85 -4.59
C ARG A 149 6.28 6.13 -3.49
N ASN A 150 5.58 5.11 -3.00
CA ASN A 150 4.59 5.27 -1.94
C ASN A 150 5.21 5.75 -0.62
N LEU A 151 6.43 5.30 -0.29
CA LEU A 151 7.18 5.80 0.89
C LEU A 151 7.50 7.30 0.85
N LYS A 152 7.47 7.92 -0.33
CA LYS A 152 7.72 9.37 -0.47
C LYS A 152 6.46 10.21 -0.40
N GLU A 153 5.30 9.58 -0.29
CA GLU A 153 4.03 10.27 -0.09
C GLU A 153 3.93 10.78 1.36
N ASP A 154 3.16 11.84 1.56
CA ASP A 154 2.97 12.45 2.87
C ASP A 154 2.44 11.43 3.89
N GLY A 155 3.02 11.40 5.08
CA GLY A 155 2.64 10.48 6.17
C GLY A 155 3.51 9.21 6.30
N TRP A 156 4.57 9.08 5.49
CA TRP A 156 5.53 7.96 5.54
C TRP A 156 6.97 8.40 5.83
N GLU A 157 7.17 9.62 6.35
CA GLU A 157 8.48 10.24 6.50
C GLU A 157 9.41 9.45 7.44
N ASP A 158 8.86 8.93 8.53
CA ASP A 158 9.61 8.14 9.52
C ASP A 158 10.04 6.79 8.95
N GLN A 159 9.16 6.12 8.21
CA GLN A 159 9.45 4.86 7.54
C GLN A 159 10.48 5.11 6.43
N PHE A 160 10.30 6.16 5.63
CA PHE A 160 11.25 6.53 4.59
C PHE A 160 12.67 6.79 5.14
N ALA A 161 12.80 7.45 6.29
CA ALA A 161 14.09 7.68 6.95
C ALA A 161 14.78 6.38 7.40
N ASN A 162 14.02 5.34 7.71
CA ASN A 162 14.50 4.04 8.20
C ASN A 162 14.59 2.96 7.10
N TYR A 163 14.21 3.30 5.87
CA TYR A 163 14.20 2.36 4.75
C TYR A 163 15.59 2.20 4.13
N GLU A 164 16.06 0.95 4.03
CA GLU A 164 17.31 0.62 3.36
C GLU A 164 17.06 -0.01 1.99
N ARG A 165 17.46 0.73 0.95
CA ARG A 165 17.31 0.26 -0.43
C ARG A 165 18.40 -0.75 -0.76
N SER A 166 17.99 -1.99 -0.99
CA SER A 166 18.82 -3.06 -1.51
C SER A 166 18.43 -3.29 -2.97
N ILE A 167 19.08 -2.56 -3.88
CA ILE A 167 18.94 -2.81 -5.32
C ILE A 167 19.60 -4.17 -5.59
N GLU A 168 18.80 -5.24 -5.61
CA GLU A 168 19.21 -6.57 -6.09
C GLU A 168 19.00 -6.67 -7.60
#